data_AF-A0A2E7IU61-F1
#
_entry.id   AF-A0A2E7IU61-F1
#
_cell.length_a   1.000
_cell.length_b   1.000
_cell.length_c   1.000
_cell.angle_alpha   90.00
_cell.angle_beta   90.00
_cell.angle_gamma   90.00
#
_symmetry.space_group_name_H-M   'P 1'
#
loop_
_entity.id
_entity.type
_entity.pdbx_description
1 polymer ?
#
loop_
_entity_poly.entity_id
_entity_poly.type
_entity_poly.pdbx_seq_one_letter_code
_entity_poly.pdbx_strand_id
1 'polypeptide(L)'
;MDFVLCDFMTTHLEYKALYPELMYTHSKPGFFLDLNPIDGAVEGFQWLMESPHFDPYILTAPSVRNPHCYTEKRLWVEKHLGIAAAYRLIISPNKALNIGAYLIDDNLTGKGQDGFAGELLHFGSERFPDWDSVLDYLGPEQKRQKKGA
;
A
#
# COMPACT_ATOMS: atom_id res chain seq x y z
N MET A 1 1.65 -1.03 -1.04
CA MET A 1 0.80 -0.69 -2.22
C MET A 1 -0.12 -1.86 -2.46
N ASP A 2 0.39 -2.97 -3.00
CA ASP A 2 -0.34 -4.25 -3.04
C ASP A 2 -0.86 -4.59 -1.64
N PHE A 3 -2.12 -5.01 -1.53
CA PHE A 3 -2.82 -5.36 -0.28
C PHE A 3 -2.99 -4.24 0.77
N VAL A 4 -2.60 -3.00 0.45
CA VAL A 4 -2.78 -1.83 1.33
C VAL A 4 -3.55 -0.73 0.60
N LEU A 5 -3.03 -0.28 -0.55
CA LEU A 5 -3.67 0.70 -1.42
C LEU A 5 -4.54 0.05 -2.50
N CYS A 6 -4.15 -1.15 -2.97
CA CYS A 6 -4.82 -1.83 -4.07
C CYS A 6 -5.08 -3.31 -3.79
N ASP A 7 -6.21 -3.79 -4.28
CA ASP A 7 -6.69 -5.15 -4.12
C ASP A 7 -5.99 -6.06 -5.13
N PHE A 8 -4.90 -6.64 -4.67
CA PHE A 8 -4.12 -7.59 -5.43
C PHE A 8 -4.84 -8.94 -5.58
N MET A 9 -5.61 -9.37 -4.57
CA MET A 9 -6.17 -10.73 -4.53
C MET A 9 -7.25 -10.92 -5.58
N THR A 10 -8.15 -9.96 -5.72
CA THR A 10 -9.25 -10.07 -6.69
C THR A 10 -8.69 -10.21 -8.11
N THR A 11 -7.78 -9.32 -8.52
CA THR A 11 -7.14 -9.41 -9.85
C THR A 11 -6.28 -10.66 -9.99
N HIS A 12 -5.60 -11.11 -8.93
CA HIS A 12 -4.88 -12.38 -8.94
C HIS A 12 -5.80 -13.56 -9.26
N LEU A 13 -6.95 -13.67 -8.60
CA LEU A 13 -7.91 -14.74 -8.80
C LEU A 13 -8.53 -14.71 -10.21
N GLU A 14 -8.88 -13.53 -10.71
CA GLU A 14 -9.37 -13.34 -12.08
C GLU A 14 -8.34 -13.80 -13.12
N TYR A 15 -7.09 -13.34 -12.98
CA TYR A 15 -6.01 -13.74 -13.89
C TYR A 15 -5.70 -15.23 -13.75
N LYS A 16 -5.82 -15.82 -12.56
CA LYS A 16 -5.60 -17.25 -12.36
C LYS A 16 -6.70 -18.09 -13.02
N ALA A 17 -7.95 -17.61 -13.03
CA ALA A 17 -9.05 -18.25 -13.75
C ALA A 17 -8.85 -18.16 -15.28
N LEU A 18 -8.36 -17.03 -15.79
CA LEU A 18 -8.08 -16.83 -17.22
C LEU A 18 -6.82 -17.54 -17.71
N TYR A 19 -5.81 -17.66 -16.84
CA TYR A 19 -4.48 -18.20 -17.15
C TYR A 19 -4.06 -19.22 -16.08
N PRO A 20 -4.70 -20.41 -16.00
CA PRO A 20 -4.45 -21.39 -14.94
C PRO A 20 -3.00 -21.89 -14.89
N GLU A 21 -2.34 -21.96 -16.04
CA GLU A 21 -0.94 -22.40 -16.16
C GLU A 21 0.07 -21.35 -15.67
N LEU A 22 -0.36 -20.10 -15.49
CA LEU A 22 0.52 -19.02 -15.07
C LEU A 22 0.83 -19.17 -13.57
N MET A 23 2.10 -19.46 -13.27
CA MET A 23 2.57 -19.60 -11.87
C MET A 23 2.49 -18.27 -11.11
N TYR A 24 2.82 -17.15 -11.77
CA TYR A 24 2.82 -15.82 -11.18
C TYR A 24 1.96 -14.88 -12.02
N THR A 25 0.71 -14.65 -11.63
CA THR A 25 -0.23 -13.80 -12.42
C THR A 25 0.31 -12.39 -12.64
N HIS A 26 0.96 -11.83 -11.62
CA HIS A 26 1.59 -10.52 -11.63
C HIS A 26 2.83 -10.41 -12.52
N SER A 27 3.24 -11.50 -13.20
CA SER A 27 4.26 -11.43 -14.26
C SER A 27 3.68 -10.98 -15.61
N LYS A 28 2.36 -11.01 -15.77
CA LYS A 28 1.70 -10.59 -17.01
C LYS A 28 1.68 -9.05 -17.11
N PRO A 29 2.10 -8.48 -18.25
CA PRO A 29 1.93 -7.04 -18.50
C PRO A 29 0.46 -6.64 -18.38
N GLY A 30 0.21 -5.49 -17.76
CA GLY A 30 -1.11 -4.94 -17.45
C GLY A 30 -1.60 -5.27 -16.04
N PHE A 31 -1.05 -6.29 -15.38
CA PHE A 31 -1.57 -6.77 -14.10
C PHE A 31 -1.69 -5.67 -13.04
N PHE A 32 -0.69 -4.79 -12.91
CA PHE A 32 -0.72 -3.75 -11.88
C PHE A 32 -1.59 -2.54 -12.28
N LEU A 33 -1.94 -2.36 -13.56
CA LEU A 33 -2.82 -1.27 -14.03
C LEU A 33 -4.29 -1.51 -13.69
N ASP A 34 -4.67 -2.79 -13.63
CA ASP A 34 -6.04 -3.27 -13.47
C ASP A 34 -6.46 -3.44 -12.01
N LEU A 35 -5.54 -3.25 -11.06
CA LEU A 35 -5.85 -3.40 -9.63
C LEU A 35 -6.89 -2.35 -9.21
N ASN A 36 -7.95 -2.78 -8.55
CA ASN A 36 -8.88 -1.85 -7.90
C ASN A 36 -8.25 -1.30 -6.61
N PRO A 37 -8.55 -0.06 -6.20
CA PRO A 37 -8.21 0.40 -4.86
C PRO A 37 -8.89 -0.47 -3.79
N ILE A 38 -8.25 -0.64 -2.64
CA ILE A 38 -8.91 -1.20 -1.45
C ILE A 38 -9.87 -0.16 -0.89
N ASP A 39 -10.97 -0.62 -0.27
CA ASP A 39 -11.95 0.25 0.40
C ASP A 39 -11.27 1.20 1.40
N GLY A 40 -11.56 2.50 1.27
CA GLY A 40 -10.99 3.55 2.10
C GLY A 40 -9.54 3.94 1.78
N ALA A 41 -8.88 3.28 0.81
CA ALA A 41 -7.47 3.55 0.51
C ALA A 41 -7.25 4.92 -0.14
N VAL A 42 -8.13 5.31 -1.06
CA VAL A 42 -8.01 6.61 -1.76
C VAL A 42 -8.29 7.75 -0.79
N GLU A 43 -9.38 7.64 -0.02
CA GLU A 43 -9.79 8.62 0.97
C GLU A 43 -8.77 8.71 2.11
N GLY A 44 -8.26 7.58 2.59
CA GLY A 44 -7.26 7.54 3.65
C GLY A 44 -5.92 8.13 3.22
N PHE A 45 -5.47 7.85 2.00
CA PHE A 45 -4.26 8.49 1.47
C PHE A 45 -4.44 10.00 1.27
N GLN A 46 -5.60 10.44 0.78
CA GLN A 46 -5.92 11.88 0.65
C GLN A 46 -5.95 12.57 2.02
N TRP A 47 -6.56 11.94 3.02
CA TRP A 47 -6.57 12.47 4.40
C TRP A 47 -5.14 12.66 4.94
N LEU A 48 -4.24 11.69 4.70
CA LEU A 48 -2.83 11.81 5.08
C LEU A 48 -2.13 12.96 4.35
N MET A 49 -2.43 13.16 3.06
CA MET A 49 -1.85 14.23 2.23
C MET A 49 -2.31 15.62 2.65
N GLU A 50 -3.54 15.74 3.16
CA GLU A 50 -4.13 17.00 3.64
C GLU A 50 -3.75 17.32 5.10
N SER A 51 -3.25 16.33 5.84
CA SER A 51 -2.85 16.51 7.23
C SER A 51 -1.60 17.39 7.36
N PRO A 52 -1.60 18.41 8.25
CA PRO A 52 -0.40 19.20 8.52
C PRO A 52 0.65 18.43 9.34
N HIS A 53 0.35 17.21 9.79
CA HIS A 53 1.21 16.41 10.66
C HIS A 53 1.96 15.30 9.93
N PHE A 54 1.57 14.99 8.68
CA PHE A 54 2.16 13.90 7.91
C PHE A 54 2.75 14.42 6.60
N ASP A 55 3.85 13.79 6.18
CA ASP A 55 4.40 13.91 4.83
C ASP A 55 4.40 12.52 4.20
N PRO A 56 3.26 12.08 3.62
CA PRO A 56 3.07 10.69 3.22
C PRO A 56 3.78 10.36 1.90
N TYR A 57 4.50 9.24 1.89
CA TYR A 57 5.09 8.66 0.69
C TYR A 57 4.51 7.27 0.43
N ILE A 58 4.45 6.88 -0.84
CA ILE A 58 4.10 5.52 -1.23
C ILE A 58 5.40 4.74 -1.34
N LEU A 59 5.60 3.76 -0.48
CA LEU A 59 6.75 2.85 -0.54
C LEU A 59 6.30 1.46 -1.01
N THR A 60 6.83 0.98 -2.14
CA THR A 60 6.48 -0.34 -2.69
C THR A 60 7.70 -1.13 -3.11
N ALA A 61 7.69 -2.44 -2.85
CA ALA A 61 8.68 -3.35 -3.40
C ALA A 61 8.30 -3.74 -4.84
N PRO A 62 9.23 -3.67 -5.81
CA PRO A 62 8.96 -4.11 -7.16
C PRO A 62 8.96 -5.63 -7.26
N SER A 63 8.14 -6.16 -8.18
CA SER A 63 8.31 -7.51 -8.70
C SER A 63 9.47 -7.51 -9.70
N VAL A 64 10.72 -7.58 -9.22
CA VAL A 64 11.93 -7.32 -10.03
C VAL A 64 12.01 -8.14 -11.33
N ARG A 65 11.47 -9.37 -11.35
CA ARG A 65 11.42 -10.23 -12.54
C ARG A 65 10.39 -9.77 -13.59
N ASN A 66 9.43 -8.93 -13.20
CA ASN A 66 8.51 -8.24 -14.09
C ASN A 66 8.94 -6.77 -14.22
N PRO A 67 9.74 -6.38 -15.23
CA PRO A 67 10.17 -5.00 -15.40
C PRO A 67 9.00 -4.03 -15.69
N HIS A 68 7.85 -4.51 -16.17
CA HIS A 68 6.69 -3.66 -16.38
C HIS A 68 6.10 -3.14 -15.06
N CYS A 69 6.30 -3.86 -13.95
CA CYS A 69 5.72 -3.48 -12.66
C CYS A 69 6.15 -2.08 -12.19
N TYR A 70 7.34 -1.61 -12.58
CA TYR A 70 7.82 -0.28 -12.21
C TYR A 70 6.95 0.82 -12.84
N THR A 71 6.77 0.75 -14.16
CA THR A 71 5.94 1.70 -14.90
C THR A 71 4.47 1.57 -14.52
N GLU A 72 3.97 0.34 -14.41
CA GLU A 72 2.55 0.11 -14.13
C GLU A 72 2.15 0.56 -12.73
N LYS A 73 2.97 0.31 -11.70
CA LYS A 73 2.71 0.84 -10.34
C LYS A 73 2.71 2.37 -10.34
N ARG A 74 3.63 3.01 -11.07
CA ARG A 74 3.64 4.47 -11.21
C ARG A 74 2.38 5.00 -11.91
N LEU A 75 1.92 4.34 -12.97
CA LEU A 75 0.70 4.71 -13.69
C LEU A 75 -0.54 4.49 -12.83
N TRP A 76 -0.59 3.40 -12.06
CA TRP A 76 -1.66 3.11 -11.12
C TRP A 76 -1.80 4.22 -10.07
N VAL A 77 -0.67 4.65 -9.49
CA VAL A 77 -0.66 5.75 -8.51
C VAL A 77 -1.22 7.04 -9.12
N GLU A 78 -0.80 7.44 -10.31
CA GLU A 78 -1.35 8.63 -10.96
C GLU A 78 -2.85 8.50 -11.23
N LYS A 79 -3.29 7.34 -11.75
CA LYS A 79 -4.68 7.07 -12.11
C LYS A 79 -5.62 7.20 -10.89
N HIS A 80 -5.21 6.71 -9.72
CA HIS A 80 -6.09 6.61 -8.55
C HIS A 80 -5.84 7.69 -7.49
N LEU A 81 -4.61 8.18 -7.35
CA LEU A 81 -4.19 9.11 -6.30
C LEU A 81 -3.71 10.46 -6.85
N GLY A 82 -3.63 10.60 -8.18
CA GLY A 82 -3.20 11.82 -8.86
C GLY A 82 -1.68 11.96 -9.02
N ILE A 83 -1.26 12.86 -9.92
CA ILE A 83 0.15 13.05 -10.25
C ILE A 83 1.01 13.50 -9.06
N ALA A 84 0.42 14.23 -8.10
CA ALA A 84 1.11 14.67 -6.88
C ALA A 84 1.54 13.48 -6.00
N ALA A 85 0.76 12.39 -5.97
CA ALA A 85 1.13 11.16 -5.28
C ALA A 85 2.25 10.42 -6.01
N ALA A 86 2.27 10.47 -7.35
CA ALA A 86 3.32 9.85 -8.16
C ALA A 86 4.70 10.48 -7.92
N TYR A 87 4.77 11.79 -7.61
CA TYR A 87 6.02 12.45 -7.18
C TYR A 87 6.50 11.98 -5.80
N ARG A 88 5.64 11.34 -5.00
CA ARG A 88 5.95 10.76 -3.69
C ARG A 88 6.03 9.23 -3.72
N LEU A 89 6.15 8.63 -4.91
CA LEU A 89 6.31 7.19 -5.08
C LEU A 89 7.79 6.79 -4.98
N ILE A 90 8.07 5.88 -4.07
CA ILE A 90 9.36 5.22 -3.89
C ILE A 90 9.19 3.73 -4.20
N ILE A 91 9.95 3.26 -5.18
CA ILE A 91 10.01 1.83 -5.55
C ILE A 91 11.36 1.28 -5.05
N SER A 92 11.33 0.49 -3.98
CA SER A 92 12.54 -0.06 -3.34
C SER A 92 12.35 -1.53 -2.98
N PRO A 93 13.24 -2.45 -3.43
CA PRO A 93 13.23 -3.84 -2.98
C PRO A 93 13.47 -4.03 -1.48
N ASN A 94 14.14 -3.06 -0.83
CA ASN A 94 14.42 -3.07 0.60
C ASN A 94 13.85 -1.82 1.26
N LYS A 95 12.76 -1.99 2.02
CA LYS A 95 12.06 -0.92 2.72
C LYS A 95 12.85 -0.37 3.91
N ALA A 96 13.75 -1.15 4.52
CA ALA A 96 14.58 -0.73 5.65
C ALA A 96 15.52 0.45 5.33
N LEU A 97 15.81 0.68 4.05
CA LEU A 97 16.67 1.79 3.60
C LEU A 97 15.95 3.14 3.57
N ASN A 98 14.63 3.16 3.81
CA ASN A 98 13.83 4.37 3.83
C ASN A 98 13.60 4.83 5.27
N ILE A 99 13.44 6.14 5.45
CA ILE A 99 13.30 6.78 6.75
C ILE A 99 11.87 7.29 6.88
N GLY A 100 11.22 7.01 8.00
CA GLY A 100 9.90 7.54 8.34
C GLY A 100 9.49 7.12 9.74
N ALA A 101 8.50 7.82 10.31
CA ALA A 101 7.97 7.52 11.63
C ALA A 101 7.05 6.28 11.63
N TYR A 102 6.34 6.06 10.51
CA TYR A 102 5.38 4.97 10.35
C TYR A 102 5.55 4.30 8.98
N LEU A 103 5.26 3.00 8.91
CA LEU A 103 5.10 2.25 7.67
C LEU A 103 3.80 1.45 7.74
N ILE A 104 2.87 1.69 6.81
CA ILE A 104 1.65 0.91 6.68
C ILE A 104 1.92 -0.19 5.65
N ASP A 105 1.96 -1.44 6.09
CA ASP A 105 2.35 -2.59 5.26
C ASP A 105 1.53 -3.83 5.58
N ASP A 106 1.20 -4.62 4.58
CA ASP A 106 0.49 -5.90 4.71
C ASP A 106 1.40 -7.05 5.18
N ASN A 107 2.72 -6.87 5.11
CA ASN A 107 3.69 -7.91 5.48
C ASN A 107 4.48 -7.51 6.72
N LEU A 108 4.77 -8.47 7.61
CA LEU A 108 5.67 -8.24 8.74
C LEU A 108 7.16 -8.36 8.38
N THR A 109 7.52 -9.19 7.40
CA THR A 109 8.92 -9.50 7.07
C THR A 109 9.16 -9.69 5.57
N GLY A 110 10.42 -9.65 5.14
CA GLY A 110 10.87 -10.22 3.86
C GLY A 110 11.09 -9.22 2.72
N LYS A 111 10.66 -7.95 2.87
CA LYS A 111 11.02 -6.83 1.98
C LYS A 111 11.66 -5.67 2.74
N GLY A 112 12.18 -5.94 3.95
CA GLY A 112 12.89 -4.96 4.78
C GLY A 112 12.00 -4.13 5.70
N GLN A 113 10.68 -4.35 5.71
CA GLN A 113 9.80 -3.68 6.67
C GLN A 113 10.03 -4.16 8.11
N ASP A 114 10.57 -5.37 8.30
CA ASP A 114 11.07 -5.89 9.57
C ASP A 114 12.31 -5.15 10.11
N GLY A 115 13.03 -4.45 9.23
CA GLY A 115 14.16 -3.58 9.58
C GLY A 115 13.83 -2.09 9.45
N PHE A 116 12.57 -1.71 9.23
CA PHE A 116 12.17 -0.31 9.16
C PHE A 116 12.30 0.33 10.54
N ALA A 117 12.94 1.49 10.62
CA ALA A 117 13.27 2.11 11.91
C ALA A 117 12.05 2.70 12.64
N GLY A 118 11.01 3.10 11.90
CA GLY A 118 9.74 3.59 12.45
C GLY A 118 8.80 2.47 12.87
N GLU A 119 7.60 2.84 13.32
CA GLU A 119 6.56 1.88 13.69
C GLU A 119 5.92 1.24 12.44
N LEU A 120 5.91 -0.10 12.39
CA LEU A 120 5.19 -0.86 11.37
C LEU A 120 3.71 -1.04 11.79
N LEU A 121 2.80 -0.45 11.03
CA LEU A 121 1.36 -0.67 11.13
C LEU A 121 0.98 -1.82 10.19
N HIS A 122 0.82 -3.02 10.75
CA HIS A 122 0.52 -4.24 9.99
C HIS A 122 -0.92 -4.23 9.49
N PHE A 123 -1.13 -3.78 8.25
CA PHE A 123 -2.43 -3.66 7.60
C PHE A 123 -3.05 -5.03 7.34
N GLY A 124 -4.37 -5.14 7.52
CA GLY A 124 -5.10 -6.42 7.46
C GLY A 124 -4.94 -7.31 8.70
N SER A 125 -4.28 -6.82 9.76
CA SER A 125 -4.16 -7.53 11.04
C SER A 125 -5.36 -7.29 11.95
N GLU A 126 -5.45 -7.99 13.08
CA GLU A 126 -6.50 -7.77 14.09
C GLU A 126 -6.52 -6.32 14.62
N ARG A 127 -5.35 -5.67 14.74
CA ARG A 127 -5.24 -4.30 15.24
C ARG A 127 -5.52 -3.25 14.16
N PHE A 128 -5.21 -3.56 12.90
CA PHE A 128 -5.36 -2.65 11.77
C PHE A 128 -6.04 -3.37 10.59
N PRO A 129 -7.30 -3.81 10.73
CA PRO A 129 -7.96 -4.60 9.70
C PRO A 129 -8.22 -3.82 8.39
N ASP A 130 -8.24 -2.49 8.45
CA ASP A 130 -8.69 -1.61 7.38
C ASP A 130 -8.08 -0.20 7.50
N TRP A 131 -8.42 0.69 6.56
CA TRP A 131 -7.97 2.08 6.60
C TRP A 131 -8.58 2.87 7.77
N ASP A 132 -9.81 2.60 8.18
CA ASP A 132 -10.46 3.31 9.28
C ASP A 132 -9.70 3.12 10.60
N SER A 133 -9.31 1.89 10.91
CA SER A 133 -8.50 1.57 12.10
C SER A 133 -7.10 2.19 12.05
N VAL A 134 -6.47 2.26 10.87
CA VAL A 134 -5.19 2.97 10.69
C VAL A 134 -5.34 4.48 10.93
N LEU A 135 -6.36 5.11 10.33
CA LEU A 135 -6.60 6.54 10.47
C LEU A 135 -7.01 6.92 11.89
N ASP A 136 -7.80 6.08 12.57
CA ASP A 136 -8.13 6.27 13.99
C ASP A 136 -6.89 6.18 14.89
N TYR A 137 -5.92 5.32 14.52
CA TYR A 137 -4.65 5.21 15.24
C TYR A 137 -3.75 6.43 15.04
N LEU A 138 -3.68 6.94 13.81
CA LEU A 138 -2.84 8.07 13.40
C LEU A 138 -3.47 9.44 13.72
N GLY A 139 -4.79 9.48 13.88
CA GLY A 139 -5.54 10.69 14.19
C GLY A 139 -5.31 11.20 15.63
N PRO A 140 -5.70 12.46 15.92
CA PRO A 140 -5.50 13.06 17.23
C PRO A 140 -6.23 12.29 18.35
N GLU A 141 -5.63 12.28 19.55
CA GLU A 141 -6.00 11.44 20.70
C GLU A 141 -7.48 11.54 21.14
N GLN A 142 -8.20 12.61 20.79
CA GLN A 142 -9.59 12.85 21.19
C GLN A 142 -10.59 11.84 20.59
N LYS A 143 -10.24 11.11 19.52
CA LYS A 143 -11.05 9.99 18.99
C LYS A 143 -10.80 8.66 19.70
N ARG A 144 -9.63 8.45 20.30
CA ARG A 144 -9.24 7.18 20.93
C ARG A 144 -9.98 6.90 22.25
N GLN A 145 -10.44 7.94 22.95
CA GLN A 145 -11.16 7.80 24.23
C GLN A 145 -12.67 7.53 24.10
N LYS A 146 -13.26 7.64 22.91
CA LYS A 146 -14.72 7.45 22.69
C LYS A 146 -15.13 6.02 22.31
N LYS A 147 -14.19 5.11 22.05
CA LYS A 147 -14.47 3.69 21.78
C LYS A 147 -14.34 2.79 23.03
N GLY A 148 -14.10 3.38 24.21
CA GLY A 148 -13.93 2.67 25.48
C GLY A 148 -14.87 3.14 26.60
N ALA A 149 -15.94 3.88 26.27
CA ALA A 149 -16.96 4.33 27.21
C ALA A 149 -18.35 3.86 26.77
#